data_AF-A0A0P1KLQ5-F1
#
_entry.id   AF-A0A0P1KLQ5-F1
#
_cell.length_a   1.000
_cell.length_b   1.000
_cell.length_c   1.000
_cell.angle_alpha   90.00
_cell.angle_beta   90.00
_cell.angle_gamma   90.00
#
_symmetry.space_group_name_H-M   'P 1'
#
loop_
_entity.id
_entity.type
_entity.pdbx_description
1 polymer ?
#
loop_
_entity_poly.entity_id
_entity_poly.type
_entity_poly.pdbx_seq_one_letter_code
_entity_poly.pdbx_strand_id
1 'polypeptide(L)'
;MAHFFNNCSSGLARLAFFRGSVQCSWRFGARREFGGINRIPRKNWNKDAERIRIFGEQLDLSKYGVSCKEPQEVSKCLYLKKNCTVRMPDGQSLQVGHLQILGYSLLRMSINKALLSIFKRSPQDISGLDFNYSDKMSHLSISKRSISALLRRYIRQRYEKLARIPMAESAVPLRVRKVFDQRSFHALIGYISLTNDREAVDRLLQDKLAKPIMKGIFGH
;
A
#
# COMPACT_ATOMS: atom_id res chain seq x y z
N MET A 1 -41.88 -13.62 -48.44
CA MET A 1 -40.85 -12.94 -49.26
C MET A 1 -39.93 -12.24 -48.28
N ALA A 2 -38.67 -12.69 -48.18
CA ALA A 2 -37.52 -12.12 -48.88
C ALA A 2 -36.96 -10.92 -48.09
N HIS A 3 -36.00 -11.17 -47.19
CA HIS A 3 -34.54 -11.24 -47.41
C HIS A 3 -33.88 -9.86 -47.22
N PHE A 4 -33.11 -9.65 -46.14
CA PHE A 4 -31.62 -9.67 -46.09
C PHE A 4 -30.99 -8.40 -46.74
N PHE A 5 -29.90 -7.78 -46.27
CA PHE A 5 -28.69 -8.26 -45.55
C PHE A 5 -28.01 -7.10 -44.76
N ASN A 6 -27.24 -7.43 -43.70
CA ASN A 6 -25.93 -6.88 -43.21
C ASN A 6 -25.51 -5.41 -43.48
N ASN A 7 -24.73 -4.69 -42.65
CA ASN A 7 -23.79 -5.02 -41.55
C ASN A 7 -23.55 -3.70 -40.71
N CYS A 8 -22.78 -3.59 -39.61
CA CYS A 8 -21.91 -4.49 -38.83
C CYS A 8 -21.87 -3.97 -37.36
N SER A 9 -22.09 -4.82 -36.35
CA SER A 9 -21.08 -5.40 -35.43
C SER A 9 -20.84 -4.72 -34.06
N SER A 10 -21.11 -5.50 -32.99
CA SER A 10 -20.48 -5.47 -31.65
C SER A 10 -20.60 -4.20 -30.77
N GLY A 11 -21.79 -3.97 -30.21
CA GLY A 11 -21.99 -3.12 -29.03
C GLY A 11 -21.71 -3.83 -27.70
N LEU A 12 -20.47 -4.29 -27.46
CA LEU A 12 -20.08 -4.94 -26.19
C LEU A 12 -19.92 -3.94 -25.04
N ALA A 13 -21.03 -3.59 -24.38
CA ALA A 13 -21.05 -2.74 -23.18
C ALA A 13 -20.52 -3.48 -21.92
N ARG A 14 -19.23 -3.86 -21.92
CA ARG A 14 -18.55 -4.40 -20.74
C ARG A 14 -18.11 -3.28 -19.79
N LEU A 15 -18.69 -3.27 -18.59
CA LEU A 15 -18.08 -2.87 -17.30
C LEU A 15 -16.93 -1.84 -17.37
N ALA A 16 -17.27 -0.57 -17.60
CA ALA A 16 -16.33 0.55 -17.54
C ALA A 16 -16.07 1.06 -16.09
N PHE A 17 -15.77 0.15 -15.15
CA PHE A 17 -15.44 0.48 -13.76
C PHE A 17 -13.99 0.05 -13.43
N PHE A 18 -12.99 0.75 -14.01
CA PHE A 18 -11.61 0.92 -13.51
C PHE A 18 -10.71 1.67 -14.53
N ARG A 19 -11.13 2.87 -14.97
CA ARG A 19 -10.24 3.84 -15.66
C ARG A 19 -10.07 5.11 -14.84
N GLY A 20 -9.35 4.96 -13.73
CA GLY A 20 -9.03 6.05 -12.80
C GLY A 20 -7.73 5.82 -12.00
N SER A 21 -6.92 4.84 -12.40
CA SER A 21 -5.53 4.75 -11.93
C SER A 21 -4.72 5.82 -12.63
N VAL A 22 -4.35 6.88 -11.90
CA VAL A 22 -3.47 7.91 -12.41
C VAL A 22 -2.15 7.27 -12.85
N GLN A 23 -1.99 7.10 -14.17
CA GLN A 23 -0.69 6.87 -14.79
C GLN A 23 0.14 8.14 -14.58
N CYS A 24 0.75 8.26 -13.40
CA CYS A 24 1.86 9.17 -13.19
C CYS A 24 3.04 8.68 -14.05
N SER A 25 3.02 9.09 -15.31
CA SER A 25 4.09 8.99 -16.30
C SER A 25 5.28 9.84 -15.84
N TRP A 26 5.99 9.35 -14.82
CA TRP A 26 7.27 9.91 -14.40
C TRP A 26 8.35 9.46 -15.39
N ARG A 27 8.32 10.03 -16.61
CA ARG A 27 9.49 10.09 -17.51
C ARG A 27 10.55 11.04 -16.95
N PHE A 28 11.04 10.76 -15.74
CA PHE A 28 12.31 11.33 -15.31
C PHE A 28 13.45 10.63 -16.07
N GLY A 29 14.46 11.42 -16.45
CA GLY A 29 15.61 10.99 -17.24
C GLY A 29 16.58 10.04 -16.54
N ALA A 30 16.09 8.97 -15.89
CA ALA A 30 16.88 7.83 -15.44
C ALA A 30 17.29 6.92 -16.63
N ARG A 31 17.64 7.55 -17.76
CA ARG A 31 18.15 6.92 -18.99
C ARG A 31 19.68 7.02 -19.11
N ARG A 32 20.34 7.58 -18.09
CA ARG A 32 21.74 7.24 -17.78
C ARG A 32 21.74 5.99 -16.93
N GLU A 33 21.91 4.87 -17.61
CA GLU A 33 22.66 3.71 -17.13
C GLU A 33 22.63 3.44 -15.61
N PHE A 34 21.70 2.56 -15.21
CA PHE A 34 22.01 1.60 -14.13
C PHE A 34 22.99 0.51 -14.63
N GLY A 35 23.99 0.93 -15.41
CA GLY A 35 25.12 0.12 -15.89
C GLY A 35 26.16 0.05 -14.79
N GLY A 36 25.94 -0.87 -13.85
CA GLY A 36 26.69 -0.88 -12.58
C GLY A 36 26.69 -2.25 -11.92
N ILE A 37 26.94 -3.30 -12.71
CA ILE A 37 27.13 -4.70 -12.31
C ILE A 37 25.91 -5.34 -11.59
N ASN A 38 25.47 -6.50 -12.05
CA ASN A 38 24.43 -7.34 -11.41
C ASN A 38 24.86 -7.96 -10.05
N ARG A 39 25.71 -7.29 -9.27
CA ARG A 39 26.03 -7.68 -7.90
C ARG A 39 24.79 -7.47 -7.03
N ILE A 40 24.13 -8.58 -6.70
CA ILE A 40 23.21 -8.63 -5.55
C ILE A 40 24.02 -8.11 -4.35
N PRO A 41 23.65 -6.98 -3.71
CA PRO A 41 24.40 -6.49 -2.57
C PRO A 41 24.43 -7.60 -1.51
N ARG A 42 25.61 -7.91 -0.93
CA ARG A 42 25.81 -9.02 0.03
C ARG A 42 24.62 -9.12 0.99
N LYS A 43 24.01 -10.30 1.11
CA LYS A 43 22.82 -10.55 1.93
C LYS A 43 23.11 -10.18 3.39
N ASN A 44 22.77 -8.96 3.79
CA ASN A 44 22.87 -8.50 5.18
C ASN A 44 21.56 -8.85 5.90
N TRP A 45 21.37 -10.16 6.09
CA TRP A 45 20.15 -10.72 6.67
C TRP A 45 19.83 -10.11 8.03
N ASN A 46 20.84 -9.89 8.89
CA ASN A 46 20.66 -9.34 10.22
C ASN A 46 20.03 -7.94 10.18
N LYS A 47 20.50 -7.05 9.29
CA LYS A 47 19.90 -5.71 9.12
C LYS A 47 18.51 -5.75 8.45
N ASP A 48 18.21 -6.76 7.65
CA ASP A 48 16.89 -6.89 7.02
C ASP A 48 15.87 -7.48 8.00
N ALA A 49 16.26 -8.48 8.79
CA ALA A 49 15.48 -9.02 9.91
C ALA A 49 15.19 -7.95 10.97
N GLU A 50 16.19 -7.13 11.32
CA GLU A 50 16.01 -6.02 12.27
C GLU A 50 14.99 -4.98 11.78
N ARG A 51 15.01 -4.64 10.48
CA ARG A 51 13.99 -3.75 9.90
C ARG A 51 12.59 -4.34 9.97
N ILE A 52 12.46 -5.65 9.75
CA ILE A 52 11.17 -6.37 9.86
C ILE A 52 10.71 -6.42 11.33
N ARG A 53 11.63 -6.64 12.28
CA ARG A 53 11.36 -6.63 13.72
C ARG A 53 10.83 -5.27 14.16
N ILE A 54 11.57 -4.18 13.88
CA ILE A 54 11.15 -2.80 14.19
C ILE A 54 9.81 -2.47 13.52
N PHE A 55 9.60 -2.88 12.26
CA PHE A 55 8.33 -2.70 11.58
C PHE A 55 7.17 -3.43 12.28
N GLY A 56 7.43 -4.65 12.76
CA GLY A 56 6.45 -5.47 13.47
C GLY A 56 6.10 -4.90 14.85
N GLU A 57 7.10 -4.39 15.57
CA GLU A 57 6.94 -3.72 16.86
C GLU A 57 6.18 -2.39 16.73
N GLN A 58 6.50 -1.56 15.73
CA GLN A 58 5.76 -0.31 15.47
C GLN A 58 4.29 -0.51 15.07
N LEU A 59 3.89 -1.73 14.68
CA LEU A 59 2.51 -2.11 14.42
C LEU A 59 1.91 -3.00 15.53
N ASP A 60 2.67 -3.39 16.55
CA ASP A 60 2.29 -4.39 17.56
C ASP A 60 1.71 -5.69 16.95
N LEU A 61 2.32 -6.24 15.90
CA LEU A 61 1.76 -7.39 15.16
C LEU A 61 1.36 -8.57 16.07
N SER A 62 2.20 -8.85 17.08
CA SER A 62 1.97 -9.90 18.07
C SER A 62 0.65 -9.74 18.84
N LYS A 63 0.23 -8.51 19.15
CA LYS A 63 -1.04 -8.22 19.85
C LYS A 63 -2.26 -8.67 19.05
N TYR A 64 -2.15 -8.74 17.72
CA TYR A 64 -3.24 -9.14 16.83
C TYR A 64 -3.11 -10.59 16.33
N GLY A 65 -2.12 -11.35 16.83
CA GLY A 65 -1.82 -12.69 16.31
C GLY A 65 -1.23 -12.69 14.89
N VAL A 66 -0.70 -11.55 14.44
CA VAL A 66 -0.13 -11.37 13.10
C VAL A 66 1.38 -11.59 13.14
N SER A 67 1.93 -12.24 12.12
CA SER A 67 3.37 -12.56 12.03
C SER A 67 3.90 -12.48 10.60
N CYS A 68 5.22 -12.31 10.47
CA CYS A 68 5.94 -12.43 9.20
C CYS A 68 6.49 -13.86 9.07
N LYS A 69 5.64 -14.80 8.59
CA LYS A 69 5.89 -16.25 8.64
C LYS A 69 7.24 -16.71 8.09
N GLU A 70 7.64 -16.21 6.92
CA GLU A 70 8.91 -16.60 6.29
C GLU A 70 9.91 -15.43 6.26
N PRO A 71 10.83 -15.31 7.23
CA PRO A 71 11.77 -14.18 7.33
C PRO A 71 12.60 -13.94 6.06
N GLN A 72 12.99 -15.02 5.37
CA GLN A 72 13.78 -14.92 4.14
C GLN A 72 12.96 -14.35 2.99
N GLU A 73 11.68 -14.74 2.87
CA GLU A 73 10.78 -14.31 1.82
C GLU A 73 10.23 -12.90 2.08
N VAL A 74 9.78 -12.61 3.31
CA VAL A 74 9.31 -11.26 3.68
C VAL A 74 10.41 -10.20 3.55
N SER A 75 11.69 -10.56 3.74
CA SER A 75 12.82 -9.64 3.48
C SER A 75 12.83 -9.10 2.05
N LYS A 76 12.34 -9.86 1.07
CA LYS A 76 12.30 -9.44 -0.35
C LYS A 76 11.38 -8.23 -0.56
N CYS A 77 10.39 -8.02 0.32
CA CYS A 77 9.53 -6.82 0.28
C CYS A 77 10.31 -5.52 0.58
N LEU A 78 11.49 -5.62 1.20
CA LEU A 78 12.40 -4.48 1.40
C LEU A 78 13.16 -4.09 0.12
N TYR A 79 13.12 -4.91 -0.94
CA TYR A 79 13.88 -4.74 -2.18
C TYR A 79 12.97 -4.42 -3.37
N LEU A 80 12.99 -3.16 -3.80
CA LEU A 80 12.13 -2.68 -4.89
C LEU A 80 12.76 -2.90 -6.28
N LYS A 81 13.20 -4.14 -6.54
CA LYS A 81 13.60 -4.61 -7.88
C LYS A 81 12.37 -5.03 -8.67
N LYS A 82 12.26 -4.59 -9.92
CA LYS A 82 11.09 -4.82 -10.80
C LYS A 82 10.65 -6.28 -10.89
N ASN A 83 11.60 -7.22 -10.94
CA ASN A 83 11.36 -8.64 -11.17
C ASN A 83 11.57 -9.48 -9.90
N CYS A 84 11.46 -8.88 -8.71
CA CYS A 84 11.58 -9.62 -7.46
C CYS A 84 10.29 -10.37 -7.14
N THR A 85 10.40 -11.68 -6.89
CA THR A 85 9.29 -12.55 -6.49
C THR A 85 9.47 -13.05 -5.06
N VAL A 86 8.34 -13.15 -4.36
CA VAL A 86 8.21 -13.67 -3.00
C VAL A 86 7.46 -14.99 -3.09
N ARG A 87 8.01 -16.06 -2.50
CA ARG A 87 7.32 -17.33 -2.31
C ARG A 87 6.43 -17.22 -1.08
N MET A 88 5.19 -17.63 -1.24
CA MET A 88 4.16 -17.66 -0.22
C MET A 88 4.14 -19.03 0.48
N PRO A 89 3.59 -19.16 1.70
CA PRO A 89 3.56 -20.43 2.44
C PRO A 89 2.78 -21.56 1.74
N ASP A 90 1.87 -21.23 0.82
CA ASP A 90 1.13 -22.16 -0.03
C ASP A 90 1.93 -22.60 -1.28
N GLY A 91 3.19 -22.18 -1.39
CA GLY A 91 4.09 -22.46 -2.53
C GLY A 91 3.98 -21.48 -3.69
N GLN A 92 2.94 -20.63 -3.76
CA GLN A 92 2.77 -19.66 -4.85
C GLN A 92 3.90 -18.63 -4.87
N SER A 93 4.14 -18.02 -6.04
CA SER A 93 5.17 -16.98 -6.21
C SER A 93 4.56 -15.69 -6.74
N LEU A 94 4.62 -14.62 -5.94
CA LEU A 94 4.02 -13.32 -6.25
C LEU A 94 5.10 -12.26 -6.48
N GLN A 95 4.88 -11.38 -7.45
CA GLN A 95 5.78 -10.23 -7.66
C GLN A 95 5.61 -9.21 -6.52
N VAL A 96 6.73 -8.65 -6.03
CA VAL A 96 6.72 -7.59 -5.00
C VAL A 96 5.85 -6.39 -5.43
N GLY A 97 5.78 -6.11 -6.73
CA GLY A 97 4.89 -5.07 -7.28
C GLY A 97 3.40 -5.33 -7.03
N HIS A 98 2.95 -6.59 -7.09
CA HIS A 98 1.57 -6.96 -6.78
C HIS A 98 1.27 -6.86 -5.28
N LEU A 99 2.19 -7.30 -4.42
CA LEU A 99 2.09 -7.13 -2.97
C LEU A 99 2.00 -5.63 -2.59
N GLN A 100 2.78 -4.77 -3.26
CA GLN A 100 2.72 -3.32 -3.08
C GLN A 100 1.35 -2.73 -3.46
N ILE A 101 0.72 -3.22 -4.54
CA ILE A 101 -0.62 -2.77 -4.98
C ILE A 101 -1.69 -3.26 -3.99
N LEU A 102 -1.60 -4.53 -3.56
CA LEU A 102 -2.52 -5.13 -2.60
C LEU A 102 -2.49 -4.39 -1.26
N GLY A 103 -1.30 -4.22 -0.67
CA GLY A 103 -1.16 -3.54 0.61
C GLY A 103 -1.62 -2.08 0.53
N TYR A 104 -1.30 -1.34 -0.53
CA TYR A 104 -1.83 0.01 -0.73
C TYR A 104 -3.36 0.05 -0.81
N SER A 105 -3.96 -0.94 -1.49
CA SER A 105 -5.42 -1.03 -1.63
C SER A 105 -6.11 -1.34 -0.30
N LEU A 106 -5.55 -2.26 0.50
CA LEU A 106 -6.04 -2.58 1.85
C LEU A 106 -5.92 -1.39 2.80
N LEU A 107 -4.79 -0.68 2.77
CA LEU A 107 -4.56 0.54 3.55
C LEU A 107 -5.57 1.64 3.19
N ARG A 108 -5.82 1.85 1.90
CA ARG A 108 -6.85 2.80 1.42
C ARG A 108 -8.25 2.38 1.84
N MET A 109 -8.59 1.10 1.73
CA MET A 109 -9.88 0.56 2.19
C MET A 109 -10.05 0.74 3.70
N SER A 110 -9.02 0.48 4.49
CA SER A 110 -9.05 0.62 5.94
C SER A 110 -9.32 2.07 6.37
N ILE A 111 -8.66 3.05 5.73
CA ILE A 111 -8.93 4.48 5.96
C ILE A 111 -10.33 4.88 5.50
N ASN A 112 -10.82 4.38 4.36
CA ASN A 112 -12.20 4.62 3.91
C ASN A 112 -13.23 4.11 4.94
N LYS A 113 -13.05 2.89 5.47
CA LYS A 113 -13.93 2.34 6.53
C LYS A 113 -13.97 3.25 7.76
N ALA A 114 -12.84 3.83 8.17
CA ALA A 114 -12.78 4.76 9.28
C ALA A 114 -13.44 6.12 8.96
N LEU A 115 -13.28 6.65 7.74
CA LEU A 115 -13.94 7.89 7.30
C LEU A 115 -15.47 7.76 7.23
N LEU A 116 -15.98 6.60 6.81
CA LEU A 116 -17.41 6.29 6.78
C LEU A 116 -18.04 6.15 8.19
N SER A 117 -17.24 6.09 9.26
CA SER A 117 -17.71 5.83 10.63
C SER A 117 -17.32 6.89 11.67
N ILE A 118 -16.58 7.94 11.27
CA ILE A 118 -16.08 8.96 12.21
C ILE A 118 -17.06 10.10 12.48
N PHE A 119 -17.92 10.42 11.52
CA PHE A 119 -18.87 11.52 11.66
C PHE A 119 -20.12 11.09 12.41
N LYS A 120 -20.76 12.05 13.09
CA LYS A 120 -22.06 11.80 13.74
C LYS A 120 -23.06 11.33 12.70
N ARG A 121 -23.77 10.25 13.03
CA ARG A 121 -24.76 9.62 12.15
C ARG A 121 -25.82 10.61 11.69
N SER A 122 -26.17 10.55 10.42
CA SER A 122 -27.19 11.38 9.79
C SER A 122 -28.39 10.53 9.30
N PRO A 123 -29.57 11.13 9.09
CA PRO A 123 -30.71 10.42 8.49
C PRO A 123 -30.44 9.85 7.09
N GLN A 124 -29.38 10.35 6.42
CA GLN A 124 -28.93 9.92 5.10
C GLN A 124 -27.90 8.76 5.16
N ASP A 125 -27.54 8.28 6.34
CA ASP A 125 -26.59 7.17 6.50
C ASP A 125 -27.17 5.84 5.97
N ILE A 126 -26.39 5.11 5.19
CA ILE A 126 -26.78 3.78 4.69
C ILE A 126 -26.12 2.73 5.58
N SER A 127 -26.92 1.90 6.24
CA SER A 127 -26.46 0.86 7.18
C SER A 127 -25.55 1.39 8.30
N GLY A 128 -25.78 2.64 8.74
CA GLY A 128 -24.97 3.31 9.77
C GLY A 128 -23.58 3.77 9.32
N LEU A 129 -23.36 3.85 8.00
CA LEU A 129 -22.17 4.42 7.36
C LEU A 129 -22.54 5.76 6.69
N ASP A 130 -21.72 6.77 6.95
CA ASP A 130 -21.89 8.12 6.42
C ASP A 130 -21.20 8.26 5.05
N PHE A 131 -21.98 8.13 3.97
CA PHE A 131 -21.46 8.33 2.61
C PHE A 131 -21.25 9.81 2.24
N ASN A 132 -21.76 10.76 3.03
CA ASN A 132 -21.62 12.21 2.82
C ASN A 132 -20.37 12.79 3.53
N TYR A 133 -19.47 11.93 4.02
CA TYR A 133 -18.24 12.31 4.70
C TYR A 133 -17.34 13.25 3.86
N SER A 134 -17.41 13.19 2.53
CA SER A 134 -16.66 14.09 1.62
C SER A 134 -17.00 15.55 1.85
N ASP A 135 -18.27 15.83 2.08
CA ASP A 135 -18.84 17.18 2.14
C ASP A 135 -18.65 17.73 3.55
N LYS A 136 -18.80 16.86 4.57
CA LYS A 136 -18.41 17.15 5.96
C LYS A 136 -16.91 17.48 6.07
N MET A 137 -16.05 16.90 5.22
CA MET A 137 -14.62 17.22 5.12
C MET A 137 -14.27 18.39 4.19
N SER A 138 -15.23 19.03 3.50
CA SER A 138 -14.95 20.05 2.48
C SER A 138 -14.10 21.22 2.98
N HIS A 139 -14.33 21.65 4.22
CA HIS A 139 -13.58 22.70 4.93
C HIS A 139 -12.10 22.34 5.22
N LEU A 140 -11.71 21.07 5.09
CA LEU A 140 -10.34 20.62 5.30
C LEU A 140 -9.48 20.79 4.04
N SER A 141 -8.19 21.09 4.25
CA SER A 141 -7.21 21.14 3.18
C SER A 141 -7.13 19.82 2.38
N ILE A 142 -6.75 19.91 1.11
CA ILE A 142 -6.58 18.74 0.22
C ILE A 142 -5.60 17.72 0.84
N SER A 143 -4.58 18.19 1.58
CA SER A 143 -3.62 17.34 2.29
C SER A 143 -4.19 16.59 3.49
N LYS A 144 -5.29 17.06 4.10
CA LYS A 144 -6.06 16.36 5.14
C LYS A 144 -7.15 15.45 4.57
N ARG A 145 -7.64 15.71 3.34
CA ARG A 145 -8.62 14.86 2.64
C ARG A 145 -8.02 13.71 1.84
N SER A 146 -6.86 13.91 1.22
CA SER A 146 -6.26 12.92 0.31
C SER A 146 -5.68 11.72 1.07
N ILE A 147 -6.31 10.56 0.95
CA ILE A 147 -5.86 9.29 1.57
C ILE A 147 -4.39 8.98 1.23
N SER A 148 -3.98 9.23 -0.02
CA SER A 148 -2.60 9.06 -0.48
C SER A 148 -1.62 9.98 0.25
N ALA A 149 -2.04 11.20 0.60
CA ALA A 149 -1.26 12.15 1.38
C ALA A 149 -1.24 11.77 2.88
N LEU A 150 -2.36 11.32 3.43
CA LEU A 150 -2.50 10.83 4.79
C LEU A 150 -1.59 9.62 5.06
N LEU A 151 -1.67 8.58 4.21
CA LEU A 151 -0.77 7.41 4.26
C LEU A 151 0.70 7.81 4.14
N ARG A 152 1.02 8.67 3.17
CA ARG A 152 2.39 9.18 2.98
C ARG A 152 2.90 9.93 4.21
N ARG A 153 2.06 10.73 4.88
CA ARG A 153 2.42 11.45 6.11
C ARG A 153 2.66 10.47 7.26
N TYR A 154 1.71 9.57 7.51
CA TYR A 154 1.80 8.54 8.54
C TYR A 154 3.07 7.70 8.41
N ILE A 155 3.36 7.15 7.21
CA ILE A 155 4.53 6.31 7.01
C ILE A 155 5.82 7.11 7.23
N ARG A 156 5.91 8.33 6.69
CA ARG A 156 7.10 9.21 6.83
C ARG A 156 7.40 9.66 8.26
N GLN A 157 6.43 9.59 9.18
CA GLN A 157 6.60 9.98 10.58
C GLN A 157 7.04 8.81 11.48
N ARG A 158 6.93 7.56 11.01
CA ARG A 158 7.21 6.35 11.81
C ARG A 158 8.33 5.49 11.23
N TYR A 159 8.40 5.38 9.91
CA TYR A 159 9.32 4.49 9.20
C TYR A 159 10.36 5.32 8.44
N GLU A 160 11.60 5.24 8.90
CA GLU A 160 12.77 5.76 8.20
C GLU A 160 13.72 4.61 7.86
N LYS A 161 14.25 4.57 6.63
CA LYS A 161 15.23 3.55 6.17
C LYS A 161 14.71 2.10 6.20
N LEU A 162 13.39 1.93 6.09
CA LEU A 162 12.72 0.63 5.95
C LEU A 162 13.11 -0.09 4.64
N ALA A 163 13.22 0.63 3.52
CA ALA A 163 13.58 0.03 2.25
C ALA A 163 15.09 -0.11 2.07
N ARG A 164 15.50 -1.27 1.56
CA ARG A 164 16.88 -1.56 1.21
C ARG A 164 17.18 -1.09 -0.21
N ILE A 165 18.00 -0.05 -0.30
CA ILE A 165 18.44 0.57 -1.56
C ILE A 165 19.90 0.16 -1.82
N PRO A 166 20.26 -0.31 -3.03
CA PRO A 166 21.59 -0.80 -3.36
C PRO A 166 22.59 0.35 -3.66
N MET A 167 22.61 1.38 -2.83
CA MET A 167 23.47 2.57 -2.94
C MET A 167 23.91 3.01 -1.54
N ALA A 168 25.06 3.69 -1.43
CA ALA A 168 25.52 4.29 -0.17
C ALA A 168 24.48 5.29 0.37
N GLU A 169 24.30 5.37 1.70
CA GLU A 169 23.24 6.20 2.28
C GLU A 169 23.38 7.69 1.95
N SER A 170 24.62 8.19 1.91
CA SER A 170 24.96 9.57 1.48
C SER A 170 24.57 9.88 0.02
N ALA A 171 24.52 8.87 -0.84
CA ALA A 171 24.18 9.01 -2.26
C ALA A 171 22.68 8.87 -2.56
N VAL A 172 21.83 8.63 -1.55
CA VAL A 172 20.38 8.47 -1.75
C VAL A 172 19.64 9.72 -1.26
N PRO A 173 19.05 10.54 -2.15
CA PRO A 173 18.27 11.70 -1.74
C PRO A 173 17.09 11.31 -0.82
N LEU A 174 16.87 12.07 0.25
CA LEU A 174 15.79 11.81 1.23
C LEU A 174 14.40 11.67 0.58
N ARG A 175 14.14 12.39 -0.51
CA ARG A 175 12.90 12.28 -1.29
C ARG A 175 12.74 10.90 -1.93
N VAL A 176 13.83 10.32 -2.45
CA VAL A 176 13.86 8.97 -3.03
C VAL A 176 13.70 7.94 -1.93
N ARG A 177 14.47 8.05 -0.83
CA ARG A 177 14.36 7.16 0.34
C ARG A 177 12.91 7.03 0.82
N LYS A 178 12.23 8.17 1.06
CA LYS A 178 10.83 8.21 1.51
C LYS A 178 9.82 7.59 0.53
N VAL A 179 10.11 7.54 -0.77
CA VAL A 179 9.27 6.84 -1.77
C VAL A 179 9.50 5.33 -1.73
N PHE A 180 10.76 4.91 -1.56
CA PHE A 180 11.11 3.49 -1.43
C PHE A 180 10.57 2.93 -0.10
N ASP A 181 10.78 3.62 1.02
CA ASP A 181 10.24 3.22 2.34
C ASP A 181 8.71 3.05 2.29
N GLN A 182 7.98 3.97 1.66
CA GLN A 182 6.53 3.84 1.44
C GLN A 182 6.14 2.61 0.62
N ARG A 183 6.88 2.29 -0.45
CA ARG A 183 6.61 1.12 -1.29
C ARG A 183 6.91 -0.19 -0.56
N SER A 184 8.00 -0.27 0.19
CA SER A 184 8.31 -1.44 1.02
C SER A 184 7.29 -1.62 2.15
N PHE A 185 6.83 -0.54 2.79
CA PHE A 185 5.72 -0.59 3.74
C PHE A 185 4.47 -1.21 3.11
N HIS A 186 4.05 -0.73 1.92
CA HIS A 186 2.90 -1.32 1.22
C HIS A 186 3.13 -2.81 0.88
N ALA A 187 4.32 -3.19 0.42
CA ALA A 187 4.63 -4.58 0.08
C ALA A 187 4.60 -5.52 1.30
N LEU A 188 5.11 -5.07 2.45
CA LEU A 188 5.03 -5.81 3.72
C LEU A 188 3.58 -6.03 4.17
N ILE A 189 2.73 -5.00 4.09
CA ILE A 189 1.30 -5.13 4.41
C ILE A 189 0.60 -6.10 3.44
N GLY A 190 0.94 -6.06 2.14
CA GLY A 190 0.42 -7.02 1.16
C GLY A 190 0.88 -8.47 1.39
N TYR A 191 2.12 -8.68 1.85
CA TYR A 191 2.59 -10.00 2.25
C TYR A 191 1.87 -10.50 3.51
N ILE A 192 1.73 -9.64 4.52
CA ILE A 192 1.05 -9.96 5.78
C ILE A 192 -0.41 -10.36 5.54
N SER A 193 -1.14 -9.63 4.69
CA SER A 193 -2.56 -9.89 4.42
C SER A 193 -2.85 -11.20 3.68
N LEU A 194 -1.85 -11.79 3.04
CA LEU A 194 -1.96 -13.09 2.36
C LEU A 194 -1.40 -14.25 3.19
N THR A 195 -0.69 -13.96 4.30
CA THR A 195 -0.04 -14.98 5.14
C THR A 195 -0.70 -15.16 6.51
N ASN A 196 -1.58 -14.24 6.91
CA ASN A 196 -2.25 -14.22 8.21
C ASN A 196 -3.77 -14.22 8.03
N ASP A 197 -4.50 -14.44 9.13
CA ASP A 197 -5.96 -14.32 9.14
C ASP A 197 -6.41 -12.91 8.72
N ARG A 198 -7.52 -12.86 7.97
CA ARG A 198 -8.08 -11.63 7.41
C ARG A 198 -8.64 -10.71 8.50
N GLU A 199 -9.31 -11.25 9.52
CA GLU A 199 -9.93 -10.44 10.57
C GLU A 199 -8.89 -9.89 11.55
N ALA A 200 -7.84 -10.65 11.84
CA ALA A 200 -6.64 -10.20 12.54
C ALA A 200 -5.98 -9.01 11.82
N VAL A 201 -5.78 -9.12 10.50
CA VAL A 201 -5.16 -8.05 9.69
C VAL A 201 -6.10 -6.83 9.53
N ASP A 202 -7.41 -7.02 9.33
CA ASP A 202 -8.35 -5.88 9.25
C ASP A 202 -8.40 -5.13 10.60
N ARG A 203 -8.41 -5.84 11.74
CA ARG A 203 -8.35 -5.21 13.09
C ARG A 203 -7.03 -4.45 13.32
N LEU A 204 -5.89 -5.07 12.99
CA LEU A 204 -4.57 -4.44 13.03
C LEU A 204 -4.56 -3.11 12.25
N LEU A 205 -5.03 -3.13 11.00
CA LEU A 205 -5.03 -1.94 10.14
C LEU A 205 -5.97 -0.85 10.65
N GLN A 206 -7.15 -1.22 11.19
CA GLN A 206 -8.04 -0.24 11.81
C GLN A 206 -7.40 0.43 13.03
N ASP A 207 -6.89 -0.35 13.98
CA ASP A 207 -6.43 0.15 15.26
C ASP A 207 -5.07 0.86 15.20
N LYS A 208 -4.13 0.31 14.43
CA LYS A 208 -2.74 0.80 14.42
C LYS A 208 -2.46 1.80 13.34
N LEU A 209 -3.32 1.89 12.32
CA LEU A 209 -3.14 2.80 11.18
C LEU A 209 -4.34 3.73 10.96
N ALA A 210 -5.56 3.23 10.76
CA ALA A 210 -6.68 4.10 10.41
C ALA A 210 -7.06 5.04 11.57
N LYS A 211 -7.28 4.52 12.79
CA LYS A 211 -7.61 5.33 13.98
C LYS A 211 -6.53 6.39 14.28
N PRO A 212 -5.21 6.10 14.32
CA PRO A 212 -4.18 7.14 14.50
C PRO A 212 -4.14 8.19 13.39
N ILE A 213 -4.41 7.82 12.13
CA ILE A 213 -4.51 8.79 11.03
C ILE A 213 -5.71 9.71 11.23
N MET A 214 -6.87 9.17 11.61
CA MET A 214 -8.07 9.95 11.91
C MET A 214 -7.85 10.90 13.09
N LYS A 215 -7.28 10.42 14.20
CA LYS A 215 -6.90 11.23 15.37
C LYS A 215 -6.01 12.40 14.98
N GLY A 216 -5.02 12.16 14.11
CA GLY A 216 -4.15 13.21 13.54
C GLY A 216 -4.80 14.17 12.53
N ILE A 217 -6.09 14.03 12.23
CA ILE A 217 -6.88 14.98 11.41
C ILE A 217 -7.87 15.75 12.29
N PHE A 218 -8.60 15.05 13.16
CA PHE A 218 -9.77 15.54 13.88
C PHE A 218 -9.54 15.79 15.39
N GLY A 219 -8.43 15.33 15.97
CA GLY A 219 -8.05 15.59 17.37
C GLY A 219 -8.67 14.65 18.42
N HIS A 220 -9.57 13.74 18.02
CA HIS A 220 -10.20 12.74 18.88
C HIS A 220 -9.34 11.48 19.06
#